data_AF-A0A7V8WXU9-F1
#
_entry.id   AF-A0A7V8WXU9-F1
#
_cell.length_a   1.000
_cell.length_b   1.000
_cell.length_c   1.000
_cell.angle_alpha   90.00
_cell.angle_beta   90.00
_cell.angle_gamma   90.00
#
_symmetry.space_group_name_H-M   'P 1'
#
loop_
_entity.id
_entity.type
_entity.pdbx_description
1 polymer ?
#
loop_
_entity_poly.entity_id
_entity_poly.type
_entity_poly.pdbx_seq_one_letter_code
_entity_poly.pdbx_strand_id
1 'polypeptide(L)'
;MTKGSVRNETPPEGKACAAPGCTTPIVPLPTGRLARFCSDACRGRAHRHRHTPVPTTAEADMGSASSRGRHPDRAWLVRLRRGHRTVIVAMGLRQPAADRLVEQINDLLADPA
;
A
#
# COMPACT_ATOMS: atom_id res chain seq x y z
N MET A 1 -25.01 25.59 -50.25
CA MET A 1 -25.02 25.93 -48.81
C MET A 1 -24.53 24.71 -48.03
N THR A 2 -23.26 24.72 -47.62
CA THR A 2 -22.59 23.68 -46.84
C THR A 2 -23.06 23.72 -45.38
N LYS A 3 -23.60 22.61 -44.86
CA LYS A 3 -23.90 22.46 -43.42
C LYS A 3 -23.09 21.28 -42.87
N GLY A 4 -22.14 21.61 -42.01
CA GLY A 4 -21.07 20.75 -41.52
C GLY A 4 -21.58 19.50 -40.79
N SER A 5 -20.95 18.38 -41.13
CA SER A 5 -20.99 17.15 -40.35
C SER A 5 -20.24 17.40 -39.04
N VAL A 6 -20.98 17.53 -37.94
CA VAL A 6 -20.41 17.52 -36.59
C VAL A 6 -19.93 16.09 -36.33
N ARG A 7 -18.63 15.85 -36.52
CA ARG A 7 -18.00 14.61 -36.07
C ARG A 7 -17.89 14.70 -34.55
N ASN A 8 -18.63 13.85 -33.84
CA ASN A 8 -18.35 13.56 -32.45
C ASN A 8 -17.02 12.82 -32.38
N GLU A 9 -15.92 13.55 -32.21
CA GLU A 9 -14.63 12.97 -31.87
C GLU A 9 -14.69 12.55 -30.40
N THR A 10 -15.05 11.29 -30.15
CA THR A 10 -14.79 10.67 -28.84
C THR A 10 -13.27 10.62 -28.67
N PRO A 11 -12.68 11.32 -27.68
CA PRO A 11 -11.24 11.22 -27.46
C PRO A 11 -10.91 9.75 -27.19
N PRO A 12 -9.83 9.20 -27.77
CA PRO A 12 -9.39 7.87 -27.39
C PRO A 12 -9.14 7.91 -25.88
N GLU A 13 -9.89 7.11 -25.12
CA GLU A 13 -9.70 6.95 -23.67
C GLU A 13 -8.29 6.38 -23.45
N GLY A 14 -7.31 7.28 -23.42
CA GLY A 14 -5.90 6.95 -23.24
C GLY A 14 -5.74 6.35 -21.87
N LYS A 15 -5.24 5.10 -21.82
CA LYS A 15 -4.98 4.41 -20.56
C LYS A 15 -4.04 5.27 -19.71
N ALA A 16 -4.38 5.49 -18.44
CA ALA A 16 -3.55 6.28 -17.55
C ALA A 16 -2.18 5.65 -17.33
N CYS A 17 -1.18 6.50 -17.09
CA CYS A 17 0.16 6.07 -16.70
C CYS A 17 0.13 5.16 -15.47
N ALA A 18 0.85 4.03 -15.52
CA ALA A 18 0.93 3.11 -14.38
C ALA A 18 1.89 3.56 -13.26
N ALA A 19 2.48 4.76 -13.35
CA ALA A 19 3.38 5.28 -12.33
C ALA A 19 2.60 5.89 -11.15
N PRO A 20 3.04 5.66 -9.89
CA PRO A 20 2.40 6.25 -8.73
C PRO A 20 2.31 7.78 -8.84
N GLY A 21 1.09 8.30 -8.66
CA GLY A 21 0.81 9.74 -8.70
C GLY A 21 0.90 10.39 -10.08
N CYS A 22 0.94 9.62 -11.18
CA CYS A 22 0.90 10.16 -12.54
C CYS A 22 -0.48 9.93 -13.17
N THR A 23 -1.14 11.01 -13.59
CA THR A 23 -2.45 10.97 -14.26
C THR A 23 -2.35 11.18 -15.78
N THR A 24 -1.14 11.33 -16.32
CA THR A 24 -0.93 11.58 -17.75
C THR A 24 -1.46 10.40 -18.57
N PRO A 25 -2.31 10.66 -19.58
CA PRO A 25 -2.80 9.61 -20.47
C PRO A 25 -1.66 9.09 -21.35
N ILE A 26 -1.66 7.78 -21.59
CA ILE A 26 -0.76 7.16 -22.54
C ILE A 26 -1.44 7.21 -23.90
N VAL A 27 -0.81 7.92 -24.84
CA VAL A 27 -1.26 7.95 -26.23
C VAL A 27 -1.10 6.55 -26.82
N PRO A 28 -2.18 5.92 -27.29
CA PRO A 28 -2.10 4.64 -27.98
C PRO A 28 -1.28 4.76 -29.26
N LEU A 29 -0.28 3.88 -29.43
CA LEU A 29 0.36 3.71 -30.74
C LEU A 29 -0.62 2.95 -31.65
N PRO A 30 -0.69 3.26 -32.96
CA PRO A 30 -1.62 2.63 -33.90
C PRO A 30 -1.35 1.13 -34.08
N THR A 31 -0.13 0.67 -33.77
CA THR A 31 0.27 -0.75 -33.82
C THR A 31 1.22 -1.07 -32.67
N GLY A 32 1.20 -2.33 -32.23
CA GLY A 32 2.11 -2.85 -31.20
C GLY A 32 1.59 -2.74 -29.76
N ARG A 33 2.45 -3.12 -28.79
CA ARG A 33 2.10 -3.13 -27.37
C ARG A 33 2.06 -1.70 -26.84
N LEU A 34 0.93 -1.33 -26.25
CA LEU A 34 0.78 -0.04 -25.55
C LEU A 34 1.89 0.15 -24.51
N ALA A 35 2.51 1.32 -24.51
CA ALA A 35 3.40 1.72 -23.44
C ALA A 35 2.66 1.68 -22.10
N ARG A 36 3.34 1.28 -21.03
CA ARG A 36 2.77 1.24 -19.66
C ARG A 36 3.01 2.53 -18.88
N PHE A 37 3.95 3.33 -19.36
CA PHE A 37 4.40 4.57 -18.73
C PHE A 37 4.51 5.66 -19.80
N CYS A 38 4.24 6.92 -19.43
CA CYS A 38 4.36 8.06 -20.34
C CYS A 38 5.83 8.49 -20.59
N SER A 39 6.76 8.05 -19.74
CA SER A 39 8.19 8.38 -19.82
C SER A 39 9.06 7.39 -19.04
N ASP A 40 10.37 7.37 -19.30
CA ASP A 40 11.32 6.59 -18.52
C ASP A 40 11.48 7.09 -17.08
N ALA A 41 11.22 8.37 -16.82
CA ALA A 41 11.11 8.89 -15.46
C ALA A 41 9.97 8.22 -14.68
N CYS A 42 8.80 8.05 -15.31
CA CYS A 42 7.67 7.34 -14.73
C CYS A 42 7.93 5.84 -14.56
N ARG A 43 8.64 5.23 -15.51
CA ARG A 43 9.14 3.85 -15.38
C ARG A 43 10.08 3.69 -14.18
N GLY A 44 11.07 4.58 -14.04
CA GLY A 44 12.02 4.58 -12.94
C GLY A 44 11.36 4.87 -11.59
N ARG A 45 10.37 5.75 -11.54
CA ARG A 45 9.55 5.99 -10.34
C ARG A 45 8.78 4.74 -9.93
N ALA A 46 8.10 4.08 -10.88
CA ALA A 46 7.37 2.85 -10.61
C ALA A 46 8.31 1.72 -10.15
N HIS A 47 9.51 1.63 -10.72
CA HIS A 47 10.56 0.72 -10.26
C HIS A 47 10.95 1.02 -8.81
N ARG A 48 11.36 2.25 -8.50
CA ARG A 48 11.72 2.65 -7.13
C ARG A 48 10.61 2.36 -6.15
N HIS A 49 9.36 2.69 -6.47
CA HIS A 49 8.22 2.40 -5.61
C HIS A 49 8.04 0.90 -5.30
N ARG A 50 8.31 0.01 -6.27
CA ARG A 50 8.28 -1.44 -6.03
C ARG A 50 9.44 -1.93 -5.17
N HIS A 51 10.56 -1.23 -5.21
CA HIS A 51 11.75 -1.54 -4.44
C HIS A 51 11.85 -0.77 -3.12
N THR A 52 10.95 0.17 -2.85
CA THR A 52 10.84 0.82 -1.54
C THR A 52 10.56 -0.27 -0.50
N PRO A 53 11.44 -0.47 0.50
CA PRO A 53 11.22 -1.44 1.54
C PRO A 53 9.92 -1.12 2.27
N VAL A 54 9.01 -2.09 2.36
CA VAL A 54 7.88 -1.95 3.29
C VAL A 54 8.47 -2.01 4.70
N PRO A 55 8.25 -0.99 5.55
CA PRO A 55 8.78 -0.98 6.90
C PRO A 55 8.12 -2.11 7.71
N THR A 56 8.87 -2.62 8.68
CA THR A 56 8.30 -3.48 9.72
C THR A 56 7.70 -2.58 10.79
N THR A 57 6.47 -2.83 11.20
CA THR A 57 5.79 -2.09 12.27
C THR A 57 5.23 -3.06 13.30
N ALA A 58 5.16 -2.65 14.56
CA ALA A 58 4.39 -3.33 15.59
C ALA A 58 2.98 -2.77 15.67
N GLU A 59 2.00 -3.65 15.91
CA GLU A 59 0.59 -3.32 16.04
C GLU A 59 -0.01 -4.11 17.22
N ALA A 60 -0.88 -3.46 17.99
CA ALA A 60 -1.70 -4.11 19.02
C ALA A 60 -3.04 -4.53 18.40
N ASP A 61 -3.47 -5.75 18.70
CA ASP A 61 -4.78 -6.23 18.29
C ASP A 61 -5.44 -7.01 19.42
N MET A 62 -6.76 -6.98 19.45
CA MET A 62 -7.57 -7.82 20.30
C MET A 62 -7.78 -9.15 19.57
N GLY A 63 -7.15 -10.23 20.07
CA GLY A 63 -7.14 -11.49 19.34
C GLY A 63 -8.54 -12.06 19.14
N SER A 64 -8.99 -12.20 17.90
CA SER A 64 -10.30 -12.79 17.56
C SER A 64 -10.35 -14.31 17.80
N ALA A 65 -9.18 -14.98 17.82
CA ALA A 65 -9.05 -16.41 18.14
C ALA A 65 -8.36 -16.69 19.48
N SER A 66 -7.57 -15.75 20.01
CA SER A 66 -6.79 -15.91 21.26
C SER A 66 -7.58 -15.52 22.52
N SER A 67 -8.80 -15.00 22.35
CA SER A 67 -9.72 -14.55 23.39
C SER A 67 -10.71 -15.61 23.87
N ARG A 68 -10.82 -16.79 23.20
CA ARG A 68 -11.69 -17.88 23.67
C ARG A 68 -11.22 -18.35 25.06
N GLY A 69 -11.93 -17.89 26.09
CA GLY A 69 -11.65 -18.20 27.50
C GLY A 69 -10.71 -17.25 28.24
N ARG A 70 -10.20 -16.17 27.61
CA ARG A 70 -9.44 -15.14 28.35
C ARG A 70 -10.37 -14.06 28.86
N HIS A 71 -10.10 -13.59 30.07
CA HIS A 71 -10.70 -12.36 30.57
C HIS A 71 -10.43 -11.22 29.57
N PRO A 72 -11.40 -10.35 29.25
CA PRO A 72 -11.24 -9.27 28.26
C PRO A 72 -10.02 -8.39 28.53
N ASP A 73 -9.70 -8.15 29.80
CA ASP A 73 -8.50 -7.41 30.21
C ASP A 73 -7.18 -8.07 29.79
N ARG A 74 -7.16 -9.32 29.34
CA ARG A 74 -5.96 -10.04 28.86
C ARG A 74 -6.10 -10.55 27.43
N ALA A 75 -7.03 -9.98 26.66
CA ALA A 75 -7.30 -10.40 25.29
C ALA A 75 -6.37 -9.77 24.24
N TRP A 76 -5.46 -8.88 24.65
CA TRP A 76 -4.59 -8.13 23.75
C TRP A 76 -3.31 -8.90 23.40
N LEU A 77 -2.87 -8.73 22.15
CA LEU A 77 -1.64 -9.27 21.61
C LEU A 77 -0.90 -8.19 20.81
N VAL A 78 0.40 -8.38 20.63
CA VAL A 78 1.22 -7.54 19.77
C VAL A 78 1.73 -8.39 18.61
N ARG A 79 1.65 -7.84 17.40
CA ARG A 79 2.14 -8.45 16.17
C ARG A 79 3.10 -7.53 15.45
N LEU A 80 4.10 -8.10 14.81
CA LEU A 80 4.90 -7.42 13.80
C LEU A 80 4.21 -7.58 12.45
N ARG A 81 4.17 -6.52 11.65
CA ARG A 81 3.65 -6.52 10.28
C ARG A 81 4.69 -5.95 9.32
N ARG A 82 4.90 -6.64 8.20
CA ARG A 82 5.68 -6.15 7.06
C ARG A 82 4.95 -6.49 5.78
N GLY A 83 4.26 -5.51 5.20
CA GLY A 83 3.34 -5.73 4.09
C GLY A 83 2.22 -6.68 4.51
N HIS A 84 2.15 -7.86 3.85
CA HIS A 84 1.18 -8.91 4.16
C HIS A 84 1.70 -9.97 5.14
N ARG A 85 2.95 -9.87 5.58
CA ARG A 85 3.53 -10.83 6.54
C ARG A 85 3.25 -10.35 7.95
N THR A 86 2.79 -11.25 8.81
CA THR A 86 2.50 -10.98 10.21
C THR A 86 3.08 -12.06 11.12
N VAL A 87 3.57 -11.66 12.30
CA VAL A 87 4.06 -12.57 13.34
C VAL A 87 3.56 -12.08 14.69
N ILE A 88 2.98 -12.95 15.51
CA ILE A 88 2.61 -12.63 16.90
C ILE A 88 3.87 -12.75 17.76
N VAL A 89 4.19 -11.68 18.51
CA VAL A 89 5.38 -11.63 19.37
C VAL A 89 5.04 -11.68 20.86
N ALA A 90 3.84 -11.23 21.23
CA ALA A 90 3.36 -11.27 22.60
C ALA A 90 1.84 -11.44 22.65
N MET A 91 1.32 -12.11 23.68
CA MET A 91 -0.11 -12.35 23.90
C MET A 91 -0.46 -12.30 25.39
N GLY A 92 -1.75 -12.19 25.71
CA GLY A 92 -2.21 -12.22 27.10
C GLY A 92 -1.99 -10.90 27.85
N LEU A 93 -1.81 -9.81 27.10
CA LEU A 93 -1.52 -8.48 27.61
C LEU A 93 -2.81 -7.76 27.97
N ARG A 94 -2.68 -6.81 28.91
CA ARG A 94 -3.67 -5.72 29.05
C ARG A 94 -3.46 -4.71 27.94
N GLN A 95 -4.52 -4.01 27.54
CA GLN A 95 -4.44 -2.98 26.51
C GLN A 95 -3.28 -1.99 26.74
N PRO A 96 -3.12 -1.36 27.93
CA PRO A 96 -2.05 -0.38 28.12
C PRO A 96 -0.64 -0.99 28.05
N ALA A 97 -0.50 -2.29 28.33
CA ALA A 97 0.77 -2.99 28.21
C ALA A 97 1.08 -3.35 26.75
N ALA A 98 0.07 -3.68 25.95
CA ALA A 98 0.22 -3.90 24.52
C ALA A 98 0.60 -2.59 23.79
N ASP A 99 -0.06 -1.48 24.13
CA ASP A 99 0.22 -0.17 23.53
C ASP A 99 1.66 0.28 23.80
N ARG A 100 2.10 0.22 25.06
CA ARG A 100 3.50 0.54 25.42
C ARG A 100 4.52 -0.34 24.71
N LEU A 101 4.22 -1.63 24.57
CA LEU A 101 5.11 -2.57 23.87
C LEU A 101 5.19 -2.24 22.37
N VAL A 102 4.07 -1.84 21.76
CA VAL A 102 4.04 -1.38 20.36
C VAL A 102 4.91 -0.14 20.17
N GLU A 103 4.79 0.85 21.05
CA GLU A 103 5.62 2.06 21.02
C GLU A 103 7.11 1.70 21.11
N GLN A 104 7.51 0.94 22.13
CA GLN A 104 8.91 0.53 22.32
C GLN A 104 9.48 -0.25 21.13
N ILE A 105 8.69 -1.17 20.56
CA ILE A 105 9.16 -1.93 19.39
C ILE A 105 9.28 -1.01 18.17
N ASN A 106 8.32 -0.11 17.95
CA ASN A 106 8.38 0.81 16.81
C ASN A 106 9.55 1.78 16.93
N ASP A 107 9.86 2.28 18.13
CA ASP A 107 11.04 3.12 18.37
C ASP A 107 12.32 2.36 18.03
N LEU A 108 12.44 1.10 18.47
CA LEU A 108 13.58 0.23 18.14
C LEU A 108 13.68 -0.09 16.64
N LEU A 109 12.55 -0.20 15.94
CA LEU A 109 12.53 -0.46 14.49
C LEU A 109 12.80 0.80 13.65
N ALA A 110 12.59 1.99 14.22
CA ALA A 110 12.82 3.27 13.56
C ALA A 110 14.28 3.71 13.64
N ASP A 111 15.06 3.21 14.61
CA ASP A 111 16.48 3.52 14.77
C ASP A 111 17.32 2.80 13.69
N PRO A 112 17.99 3.52 12.76
CA PRO A 112 18.86 2.91 11.78
C PRO A 112 20.15 2.41 12.46
N ALA A 113 20.35 1.09 12.45
CA ALA A 113 21.58 0.44 12.90
C ALA A 113 22.83 0.85 12.11
#